data_AF-A0A9W6GL36-F1
#
_entry.id   AF-A0A9W6GL36-F1
#
_cell.length_a   1.000
_cell.length_b   1.000
_cell.length_c   1.000
_cell.angle_alpha   90.00
_cell.angle_beta   90.00
_cell.angle_gamma   90.00
#
_symmetry.space_group_name_H-M   'P 1'
#
loop_
_entity.id
_entity.type
_entity.pdbx_description
1 polymer ?
#
loop_
_entity_poly.entity_id
_entity_poly.type
_entity_poly.pdbx_seq_one_letter_code
_entity_poly.pdbx_strand_id
1 'polypeptide(L)'
;MDILAFDYTNLSFTGMVIFFTAFLIGIKFPDWDFKLKLRHRNILTHSPLILFFFTWLYTRNPGTEFRYFIMGFSLAIGIHLIFDIFPKGWGGGALLQMPFIRYRFRKGWSILLFLAFILISLGMSIRSTQTIEELIFVSLYGIVIIAINRMKEEKVMRPMCAFLLVMLLISSIKYNEVAETVSLVYTNVQKTLINLL
;
A
#
# COMPACT_ATOMS: atom_id res chain seq x y z
N MET A 1 -18.51 -22.35 6.51
CA MET A 1 -17.10 -21.98 6.31
C MET A 1 -16.84 -20.84 7.28
N ASP A 2 -16.21 -21.14 8.42
CA ASP A 2 -15.92 -20.15 9.46
C ASP A 2 -14.78 -19.25 9.00
N ILE A 3 -15.12 -18.24 8.19
CA ILE A 3 -14.22 -17.17 7.73
C ILE A 3 -13.72 -16.30 8.91
N LEU A 4 -14.20 -16.57 10.14
CA LEU A 4 -14.02 -15.74 11.33
C LEU A 4 -13.12 -16.34 12.42
N ALA A 5 -12.59 -17.55 12.25
CA ALA A 5 -11.59 -18.06 13.18
C ALA A 5 -10.22 -17.43 12.85
N PHE A 6 -9.99 -16.19 13.29
CA PHE A 6 -8.67 -15.56 13.23
C PHE A 6 -7.70 -16.33 14.13
N ASP A 7 -6.75 -17.03 13.53
CA ASP A 7 -5.71 -17.76 14.27
C ASP A 7 -4.44 -16.89 14.39
N TYR A 8 -4.28 -16.26 15.56
CA TYR A 8 -3.12 -15.42 15.84
C TYR A 8 -1.79 -16.19 15.86
N THR A 9 -1.81 -17.52 15.97
CA THR A 9 -0.59 -18.33 15.96
C THR A 9 0.11 -18.32 14.59
N ASN A 10 -0.62 -17.95 13.54
CA ASN A 10 -0.08 -17.74 12.19
C ASN A 10 0.73 -16.43 12.06
N LEU A 11 0.77 -15.59 13.10
CA LEU A 11 1.58 -14.36 13.13
C LEU A 11 2.86 -14.53 13.93
N SER A 12 4.01 -14.33 13.29
CA SER A 12 5.29 -14.29 13.98
C SER A 12 5.43 -13.01 14.81
N PHE A 13 5.64 -13.12 16.12
CA PHE A 13 5.91 -11.96 16.97
C PHE A 13 7.15 -11.18 16.51
N THR A 14 8.25 -11.87 16.25
CA THR A 14 9.47 -11.26 15.69
C THR A 14 9.20 -10.61 14.34
N GLY A 15 8.44 -11.29 13.47
CA GLY A 15 8.00 -10.75 12.19
C GLY A 15 7.20 -9.45 12.34
N MET A 16 6.25 -9.39 13.28
CA MET A 16 5.46 -8.19 13.57
C MET A 16 6.34 -7.02 14.04
N VAL A 17 7.31 -7.26 14.92
CA VAL A 17 8.27 -6.22 15.36
C VAL A 17 9.07 -5.67 14.18
N ILE A 18 9.54 -6.55 13.30
CA ILE A 18 10.26 -6.15 12.08
C ILE A 18 9.35 -5.39 11.13
N PHE A 19 8.11 -5.85 10.93
CA PHE A 19 7.10 -5.18 10.12
C PHE A 19 6.86 -3.74 10.61
N PHE A 20 6.63 -3.53 11.91
CA PHE A 20 6.41 -2.19 12.46
C PHE A 20 7.63 -1.31 12.29
N THR A 21 8.83 -1.84 12.55
CA THR A 21 10.08 -1.10 12.35
C THR A 21 10.26 -0.69 10.90
N ALA A 22 10.07 -1.64 9.97
CA ALA A 22 10.15 -1.41 8.53
C ALA A 22 9.11 -0.40 8.06
N PHE A 23 7.89 -0.46 8.60
CA PHE A 23 6.83 0.49 8.31
C PHE A 23 7.20 1.92 8.72
N LEU A 24 7.71 2.10 9.95
CA LEU A 24 8.11 3.41 10.46
C LEU A 24 9.27 4.03 9.66
N ILE A 25 10.16 3.21 9.12
CA ILE A 25 11.21 3.65 8.19
C ILE A 25 10.59 4.00 6.84
N GLY A 26 9.78 3.10 6.28
CA GLY A 26 9.19 3.22 4.95
C GLY A 26 8.27 4.43 4.82
N ILE A 27 7.47 4.76 5.84
CA ILE A 27 6.54 5.91 5.77
C ILE A 27 7.28 7.24 5.64
N LYS A 28 8.52 7.32 6.15
CA LYS A 28 9.39 8.49 6.08
C LYS A 28 10.31 8.49 4.87
N PHE A 29 10.46 7.36 4.18
CA PHE A 29 11.44 7.20 3.10
C PHE A 29 11.18 8.14 1.91
N PRO A 30 9.93 8.35 1.43
CA PRO A 30 9.69 9.28 0.32
C PRO A 30 10.22 10.70 0.61
N ASP A 31 10.00 11.20 1.84
CA ASP A 31 10.49 12.50 2.34
C ASP A 31 12.01 12.56 2.58
N TRP A 32 12.75 11.47 2.35
CA TRP A 32 14.21 11.55 2.35
C TRP A 32 14.74 12.34 1.16
N ASP A 33 13.91 12.63 0.15
CA ASP A 33 14.28 13.58 -0.91
C ASP A 33 14.74 14.93 -0.34
N PHE A 34 14.09 15.46 0.69
CA PHE A 34 14.52 16.68 1.39
C PHE A 34 15.91 16.51 2.03
N LYS A 35 16.17 15.36 2.67
CA LYS A 35 17.47 15.07 3.30
C LYS A 35 18.58 14.91 2.27
N LEU A 36 18.26 14.31 1.13
CA LEU A 36 19.18 14.10 0.01
C LEU A 36 19.30 15.33 -0.90
N LYS A 37 18.67 16.46 -0.53
CA LYS A 37 18.63 17.70 -1.32
C LYS A 37 18.09 17.47 -2.75
N LEU A 38 17.25 16.46 -2.91
CA LEU A 38 16.48 16.21 -4.12
C LEU A 38 15.24 17.10 -4.11
N ARG A 39 14.64 17.27 -5.29
CA ARG A 39 13.37 17.98 -5.39
C ARG A 39 12.25 17.11 -4.82
N HIS A 40 11.32 17.73 -4.09
CA HIS A 40 10.18 17.04 -3.49
C HIS A 40 9.40 16.21 -4.51
N ARG A 41 8.91 15.04 -4.09
CA ARG A 41 8.28 14.02 -4.94
C ARG A 41 9.23 13.52 -6.02
N ASN A 42 10.46 13.24 -5.59
CA ASN A 42 11.48 12.69 -6.45
C ASN A 42 11.14 11.25 -6.86
N ILE A 43 11.27 10.90 -8.15
CA ILE A 43 11.01 9.52 -8.59
C ILE A 43 11.92 8.49 -7.92
N LEU A 44 13.11 8.86 -7.42
CA LEU A 44 13.98 7.92 -6.70
C LEU A 44 13.42 7.50 -5.33
N THR A 45 12.68 8.39 -4.66
CA THR A 45 12.14 8.13 -3.31
C THR A 45 10.63 7.89 -3.31
N HIS A 46 9.92 8.42 -4.31
CA HIS A 46 8.47 8.29 -4.51
C HIS A 46 8.13 7.27 -5.61
N SER A 47 8.88 6.18 -5.68
CA SER A 47 8.57 5.05 -6.55
C SER A 47 8.95 3.71 -5.89
N PRO A 48 8.50 2.58 -6.44
CA PRO A 48 8.83 1.25 -5.94
C PRO A 48 10.28 0.81 -6.21
N LEU A 49 11.17 1.67 -6.71
CA LEU A 49 12.54 1.29 -7.06
C LEU A 49 13.28 0.62 -5.89
N ILE A 50 13.15 1.16 -4.67
CA ILE A 50 13.75 0.56 -3.48
C ILE A 50 13.13 -0.80 -3.14
N LEU A 51 11.83 -0.97 -3.40
CA LEU A 51 11.13 -2.23 -3.16
C LEU A 51 11.62 -3.31 -4.14
N PHE A 52 11.88 -2.95 -5.41
CA PHE A 52 12.46 -3.87 -6.37
C PHE A 52 13.86 -4.31 -5.95
N PHE A 53 14.68 -3.39 -5.42
CA PHE A 53 15.97 -3.74 -4.86
C PHE A 53 15.85 -4.70 -3.67
N PHE A 54 14.97 -4.43 -2.71
CA PHE A 54 14.74 -5.35 -1.58
C PHE A 54 14.21 -6.71 -2.03
N THR A 55 13.32 -6.74 -3.03
CA THR A 55 12.80 -7.99 -3.56
C THR A 55 13.87 -8.79 -4.28
N TRP A 56 14.76 -8.12 -5.02
CA TRP A 56 15.91 -8.76 -5.63
C TRP A 56 16.87 -9.35 -4.58
N LEU A 57 17.11 -8.65 -3.47
CA LEU A 57 17.88 -9.22 -2.35
C LEU A 57 17.17 -10.44 -1.75
N TYR A 58 15.85 -10.37 -1.57
CA TYR A 58 15.05 -11.46 -1.03
C TYR A 58 15.09 -12.72 -1.91
N THR A 59 15.08 -12.58 -3.24
CA THR A 59 15.19 -13.76 -4.13
C THR A 59 16.55 -14.43 -4.07
N ARG A 60 17.59 -13.73 -3.61
CA ARG A 60 18.94 -14.31 -3.43
C ARG A 60 19.11 -14.98 -2.07
N ASN A 61 18.46 -14.44 -1.03
CA ASN A 61 18.52 -14.98 0.32
C ASN A 61 17.14 -14.83 0.99
N PRO A 62 16.22 -15.77 0.75
CA PRO A 62 14.88 -15.68 1.31
C PRO A 62 14.93 -15.94 2.82
N GLY A 63 14.28 -15.08 3.58
CA GLY A 63 14.14 -15.22 5.04
C GLY A 63 12.83 -14.63 5.52
N THR A 64 12.22 -15.27 6.52
CA THR A 64 10.92 -14.86 7.08
C THR A 64 10.97 -13.41 7.56
N GLU A 65 12.02 -13.05 8.29
CA GLU A 65 12.28 -11.71 8.82
C GLU A 65 12.30 -10.66 7.70
N PHE A 66 13.04 -10.94 6.62
CA PHE A 66 13.16 -10.00 5.52
C PHE A 66 11.87 -9.90 4.68
N ARG A 67 11.06 -10.98 4.62
CA ARG A 67 9.70 -10.93 4.06
C ARG A 67 8.80 -9.97 4.86
N TYR A 68 8.80 -10.06 6.19
CA TYR A 68 8.06 -9.13 7.05
C TYR A 68 8.56 -7.69 6.91
N PHE A 69 9.87 -7.50 6.73
CA PHE A 69 10.45 -6.18 6.41
C PHE A 69 9.87 -5.62 5.10
N ILE A 70 9.90 -6.39 4.01
CA ILE A 70 9.35 -5.96 2.72
C ILE A 70 7.85 -5.69 2.85
N MET A 71 7.12 -6.54 3.57
CA MET A 71 5.68 -6.37 3.83
C MET A 71 5.38 -5.02 4.50
N GLY A 72 6.05 -4.71 5.61
CA GLY A 72 5.85 -3.45 6.33
C GLY A 72 6.32 -2.22 5.56
N PHE A 73 7.51 -2.29 4.96
CA PHE A 73 8.07 -1.18 4.21
C PHE A 73 7.22 -0.84 2.98
N SER A 74 6.78 -1.85 2.23
CA SER A 74 5.97 -1.66 1.01
C SER A 74 4.55 -1.14 1.32
N LEU A 75 3.92 -1.60 2.41
CA LEU A 75 2.69 -1.00 2.91
C LEU A 75 2.86 0.50 3.18
N ALA A 76 3.95 0.86 3.86
CA ALA A 76 4.23 2.25 4.24
C ALA A 76 4.42 3.16 3.01
N ILE A 77 5.19 2.71 2.03
CA ILE A 77 5.36 3.42 0.74
C ILE A 77 4.01 3.57 0.05
N GLY A 78 3.22 2.49 -0.05
CA GLY A 78 1.90 2.54 -0.67
C GLY A 78 0.96 3.56 -0.01
N ILE A 79 0.90 3.58 1.32
CA ILE A 79 0.09 4.53 2.07
C ILE A 79 0.58 5.97 1.88
N HIS A 80 1.90 6.21 1.93
CA HIS A 80 2.45 7.54 1.68
C HIS A 80 2.04 8.07 0.30
N LEU A 81 2.22 7.26 -0.75
CA LEU A 81 1.88 7.62 -2.12
C LEU A 81 0.36 7.83 -2.32
N ILE A 82 -0.47 7.11 -1.56
CA ILE A 82 -1.93 7.33 -1.54
C ILE A 82 -2.26 8.74 -1.02
N PHE A 83 -1.57 9.27 0.00
CA PHE A 83 -1.81 10.65 0.41
C PHE A 83 -1.33 11.63 -0.68
N ASP A 84 -0.17 11.35 -1.29
CA ASP A 84 0.42 12.23 -2.29
C ASP A 84 -0.38 12.38 -3.58
N ILE A 85 -1.17 11.37 -3.97
CA ILE A 85 -2.05 11.45 -5.14
C ILE A 85 -3.27 12.36 -4.93
N PHE A 86 -3.54 12.77 -3.69
CA PHE A 86 -4.63 13.70 -3.35
C PHE A 86 -4.14 15.05 -2.80
N PRO A 87 -3.23 15.78 -3.50
CA PRO A 87 -2.72 17.05 -3.00
C PRO A 87 -3.82 18.12 -2.93
N LYS A 88 -3.58 19.24 -2.21
CA LYS A 88 -4.52 20.38 -2.20
C LYS A 88 -4.67 21.01 -3.60
N GLY A 89 -3.60 21.03 -4.39
CA GLY A 89 -3.61 21.44 -5.78
C GLY A 89 -2.47 20.78 -6.55
N TRP A 90 -2.72 20.46 -7.82
CA TRP A 90 -1.70 19.89 -8.71
C TRP A 90 -0.87 21.01 -9.35
N GLY A 91 0.35 21.21 -8.85
CA GLY A 91 1.30 22.18 -9.39
C GLY A 91 2.60 22.21 -8.59
N GLY A 92 3.66 22.77 -9.18
CA GLY A 92 4.95 22.94 -8.51
C GLY A 92 5.48 21.64 -7.91
N GLY A 93 5.65 21.62 -6.58
CA GLY A 93 6.17 20.50 -5.81
C GLY A 93 5.24 19.28 -5.72
N ALA A 94 3.96 19.42 -6.06
CA ALA A 94 3.01 18.31 -6.05
C ALA A 94 3.16 17.35 -7.25
N LEU A 95 3.85 17.80 -8.30
CA LEU A 95 4.14 16.98 -9.49
C LEU A 95 5.32 16.06 -9.21
N LEU A 96 5.30 14.86 -9.81
CA LEU A 96 6.45 13.95 -9.76
C LEU A 96 7.64 14.60 -10.48
N GLN A 97 8.85 14.40 -9.95
CA GLN A 97 10.06 15.07 -10.44
C GLN A 97 11.21 14.11 -10.69
N MET A 98 12.03 14.45 -11.69
CA MET A 98 13.28 13.72 -11.95
C MET A 98 14.40 14.20 -11.02
N PRO A 99 15.32 13.32 -10.57
CA PRO A 99 16.41 13.63 -9.64
C PRO A 99 17.44 14.59 -10.20
N PHE A 100 17.95 14.32 -11.41
CA PHE A 100 19.16 14.98 -11.92
C PHE A 100 18.87 16.08 -12.94
N ILE A 101 17.66 16.10 -13.49
CA ILE A 101 17.25 17.10 -14.47
C ILE A 101 16.10 17.94 -13.92
N ARG A 102 16.03 19.20 -14.33
CA ARG A 102 15.01 20.14 -13.84
C ARG A 102 13.61 19.87 -14.42
N TYR A 103 13.29 18.62 -14.72
CA TYR A 103 12.04 18.18 -15.32
C TYR A 103 10.99 17.84 -14.27
N ARG A 104 9.76 18.31 -14.50
CA ARG A 104 8.55 17.97 -13.74
C ARG A 104 7.58 17.30 -14.69
N PHE A 105 7.03 16.16 -14.28
CA PHE A 105 6.01 15.50 -15.07
C PHE A 105 4.75 16.37 -15.14
N ARG A 106 4.01 16.27 -16.25
CA ARG A 106 2.68 16.89 -16.33
C ARG A 106 1.74 16.22 -15.31
N LYS A 107 0.66 16.91 -14.94
CA LYS A 107 -0.35 16.41 -13.99
C LYS A 107 -0.82 14.99 -14.34
N GLY A 108 -1.24 14.76 -15.58
CA GLY A 108 -1.74 13.44 -16.02
C GLY A 108 -0.71 12.32 -15.83
N TRP A 109 0.53 12.56 -16.25
CA TRP A 109 1.63 11.59 -16.07
C TRP A 109 2.00 11.38 -14.60
N SER A 110 1.99 12.42 -13.78
CA SER A 110 2.23 12.28 -12.34
C SER A 110 1.17 11.40 -11.69
N ILE A 111 -0.12 11.64 -11.99
CA ILE A 111 -1.23 10.82 -11.48
C ILE A 111 -1.09 9.37 -11.94
N LEU A 112 -0.85 9.13 -13.23
CA LEU A 112 -0.71 7.78 -13.78
C LEU A 112 0.44 7.01 -13.11
N LEU A 113 1.60 7.66 -12.94
CA LEU A 113 2.76 7.06 -12.27
C LEU A 113 2.48 6.79 -10.80
N PHE A 114 1.87 7.73 -10.06
CA PHE A 114 1.48 7.49 -8.67
C PHE A 114 0.51 6.31 -8.54
N LEU A 115 -0.50 6.19 -9.42
CA LEU A 115 -1.40 5.03 -9.43
C LEU A 115 -0.62 3.73 -9.64
N ALA A 116 0.28 3.68 -10.62
CA ALA A 116 1.12 2.50 -10.86
C ALA A 116 2.01 2.18 -9.65
N PHE A 117 2.62 3.19 -9.03
CA PHE A 117 3.50 3.01 -7.88
C PHE A 117 2.74 2.55 -6.63
N ILE A 118 1.52 3.04 -6.40
CA ILE A 118 0.62 2.58 -5.34
C ILE A 118 0.26 1.11 -5.55
N LEU A 119 -0.19 0.75 -6.76
CA LEU A 119 -0.55 -0.63 -7.11
C LEU A 119 0.61 -1.58 -6.91
N ILE A 120 1.81 -1.21 -7.37
CA ILE A 120 3.01 -2.02 -7.18
C ILE A 120 3.37 -2.13 -5.70
N SER A 121 3.41 -1.02 -4.97
CA SER A 121 3.87 -1.03 -3.56
C SER A 121 2.91 -1.82 -2.66
N LEU A 122 1.61 -1.56 -2.75
CA LEU A 122 0.60 -2.33 -2.00
C LEU A 122 0.53 -3.77 -2.50
N GLY A 123 0.72 -4.00 -3.80
CA GLY A 123 0.80 -5.34 -4.37
C GLY A 123 1.97 -6.14 -3.83
N MET A 124 3.11 -5.51 -3.59
CA MET A 124 4.27 -6.15 -2.96
C MET A 124 4.03 -6.45 -1.47
N SER A 125 3.31 -5.58 -0.76
CA SER A 125 2.88 -5.84 0.63
C SER A 125 1.98 -7.07 0.69
N ILE A 126 0.93 -7.09 -0.13
CA ILE A 126 -0.01 -8.23 -0.20
C ILE A 126 0.70 -9.46 -0.70
N ARG A 127 1.57 -9.38 -1.70
CA ARG A 127 2.34 -10.54 -2.18
C ARG A 127 3.19 -11.14 -1.06
N SER A 128 3.71 -10.32 -0.15
CA SER A 128 4.57 -10.76 0.95
C SER A 128 3.83 -11.46 2.08
N THR A 129 2.50 -11.35 2.19
CA THR A 129 1.74 -12.13 3.18
C THR A 129 1.79 -13.64 2.84
N GLN A 130 1.60 -14.52 3.81
CA GLN A 130 1.57 -15.98 3.58
C GLN A 130 0.24 -16.60 3.98
N THR A 131 -0.43 -16.01 4.97
CA THR A 131 -1.73 -16.49 5.46
C THR A 131 -2.79 -15.40 5.36
N ILE A 132 -4.05 -15.77 5.54
CA ILE A 132 -5.16 -14.81 5.55
C ILE A 132 -5.08 -13.87 6.76
N GLU A 133 -4.55 -14.34 7.89
CA GLU A 133 -4.35 -13.56 9.11
C GLU A 133 -3.30 -12.47 8.92
N GLU A 134 -2.20 -12.77 8.22
CA GLU A 134 -1.23 -11.75 7.84
C GLU A 134 -1.87 -10.68 6.92
N LEU A 135 -2.73 -11.10 5.99
CA LEU A 135 -3.46 -10.15 5.15
C LEU A 135 -4.44 -9.29 5.97
N ILE A 136 -5.20 -9.89 6.88
CA ILE A 136 -6.11 -9.17 7.79
C ILE A 136 -5.31 -8.19 8.63
N PHE A 137 -4.19 -8.61 9.22
CA PHE A 137 -3.29 -7.78 10.01
C PHE A 137 -2.79 -6.56 9.22
N VAL A 138 -2.23 -6.77 8.02
CA VAL A 138 -1.73 -5.71 7.14
C VAL A 138 -2.85 -4.73 6.76
N SER A 139 -4.03 -5.27 6.44
CA SER A 139 -5.20 -4.46 6.04
C SER A 139 -5.71 -3.60 7.20
N LEU A 140 -5.90 -4.18 8.37
CA LEU A 140 -6.34 -3.47 9.58
C LEU A 140 -5.32 -2.42 10.01
N TYR A 141 -4.03 -2.76 9.99
CA TYR A 141 -2.98 -1.81 10.33
C TYR A 141 -2.99 -0.61 9.36
N GLY A 142 -3.09 -0.86 8.06
CA GLY A 142 -3.20 0.22 7.07
C GLY A 142 -4.42 1.12 7.28
N ILE A 143 -5.59 0.54 7.58
CA ILE A 143 -6.81 1.29 7.94
C ILE A 143 -6.56 2.17 9.16
N VAL A 144 -5.98 1.62 10.23
CA VAL A 144 -5.67 2.37 11.46
C VAL A 144 -4.74 3.54 11.18
N ILE A 145 -3.68 3.34 10.39
CA ILE A 145 -2.73 4.41 10.06
C ILE A 145 -3.40 5.53 9.25
N ILE A 146 -4.19 5.18 8.23
CA ILE A 146 -4.92 6.18 7.44
C ILE A 146 -5.92 6.94 8.32
N ALA A 147 -6.62 6.24 9.23
CA ALA A 147 -7.57 6.84 10.15
C ALA A 147 -6.91 7.82 11.13
N ILE A 148 -5.75 7.47 11.71
CA ILE A 148 -5.00 8.35 12.63
C ILE A 148 -4.44 9.59 11.90
N ASN A 149 -3.97 9.42 10.66
CA ASN A 149 -3.44 10.53 9.86
C ASN A 149 -4.50 11.55 9.40
N ARG A 150 -5.79 11.32 9.71
CA ARG A 150 -6.90 12.29 9.58
C ARG A 150 -6.55 13.68 10.06
N MET A 151 -5.90 13.75 11.22
CA MET A 151 -5.65 15.01 11.91
C MET A 151 -4.67 15.93 11.18
N LYS A 152 -3.86 15.39 10.25
CA LYS A 152 -2.83 16.13 9.53
C LYS A 152 -3.25 16.56 8.13
N GLU A 153 -4.04 15.74 7.44
CA GLU A 153 -4.26 15.86 5.99
C GLU A 153 -5.66 16.43 5.63
N GLU A 154 -6.57 16.57 6.60
CA GLU A 154 -7.99 16.98 6.41
C GLU A 154 -8.77 16.12 5.39
N LYS A 155 -8.15 15.06 4.87
CA LYS A 155 -8.65 14.19 3.81
C LYS A 155 -8.45 12.73 4.21
N VAL A 156 -9.51 12.08 4.66
CA VAL A 156 -9.48 10.65 5.05
C VAL A 156 -10.18 9.80 4.02
N MET A 157 -11.35 10.26 3.55
CA MET A 157 -12.22 9.44 2.72
C MET A 157 -11.54 9.02 1.42
N ARG A 158 -10.87 9.94 0.71
CA ARG A 158 -10.22 9.61 -0.57
C ARG A 158 -9.05 8.64 -0.39
N PRO A 159 -8.09 8.88 0.53
CA PRO A 159 -7.06 7.90 0.87
C PRO A 159 -7.62 6.53 1.30
N MET A 160 -8.61 6.51 2.19
CA MET A 160 -9.22 5.28 2.68
C MET A 160 -9.89 4.48 1.57
N CYS A 161 -10.71 5.13 0.73
CA CYS A 161 -11.35 4.46 -0.41
C CYS A 161 -10.32 3.91 -1.40
N ALA A 162 -9.26 4.68 -1.72
CA ALA A 162 -8.20 4.21 -2.61
C ALA A 162 -7.46 3.00 -2.03
N PHE A 163 -7.12 3.05 -0.74
CA PHE A 163 -6.48 1.94 -0.03
C PHE A 163 -7.35 0.69 -0.06
N LEU A 164 -8.61 0.79 0.40
CA LEU A 164 -9.53 -0.34 0.47
C LEU A 164 -9.79 -0.96 -0.91
N LEU A 165 -9.94 -0.13 -1.96
CA LEU A 165 -10.12 -0.61 -3.33
C LEU A 165 -8.91 -1.42 -3.79
N VAL A 166 -7.70 -0.90 -3.63
CA VAL A 166 -6.48 -1.60 -4.05
C VAL A 166 -6.27 -2.88 -3.23
N MET A 167 -6.46 -2.81 -1.91
CA MET A 167 -6.36 -3.97 -1.04
C MET A 167 -7.34 -5.06 -1.45
N LEU A 168 -8.61 -4.72 -1.70
CA LEU A 168 -9.63 -5.68 -2.13
C LEU A 168 -9.30 -6.32 -3.47
N LEU A 169 -8.95 -5.50 -4.48
CA LEU A 169 -8.66 -5.97 -5.84
C LEU A 169 -7.46 -6.91 -5.90
N ILE A 170 -6.37 -6.57 -5.20
CA ILE A 170 -5.16 -7.40 -5.23
C ILE A 170 -5.34 -8.64 -4.34
N SER A 171 -6.00 -8.50 -3.20
CA SER A 171 -6.24 -9.64 -2.30
C SER A 171 -7.17 -10.67 -2.92
N SER A 172 -8.19 -10.26 -3.68
CA SER A 172 -9.07 -11.20 -4.39
C SER A 172 -8.35 -11.97 -5.51
N ILE A 173 -7.25 -11.44 -6.05
CA ILE A 173 -6.41 -12.17 -7.00
C ILE A 173 -5.55 -13.22 -6.28
N LYS A 174 -5.12 -12.93 -5.04
CA LYS A 174 -4.18 -13.79 -4.31
C LYS A 174 -4.85 -14.85 -3.43
N TYR A 175 -5.96 -14.52 -2.79
CA TYR A 175 -6.63 -15.34 -1.78
C TYR A 175 -8.02 -15.73 -2.26
N ASN A 176 -8.25 -17.04 -2.40
CA ASN A 176 -9.54 -17.58 -2.84
C ASN A 176 -10.66 -17.22 -1.86
N GLU A 177 -10.37 -17.20 -0.57
CA GLU A 177 -11.31 -16.83 0.49
C GLU A 177 -11.88 -15.42 0.28
N VAL A 178 -11.02 -14.49 -0.17
CA VAL A 178 -11.43 -13.12 -0.50
C VAL A 178 -12.21 -13.11 -1.81
N ALA A 179 -11.77 -13.84 -2.82
CA ALA A 179 -12.45 -13.93 -4.12
C ALA A 179 -13.88 -14.50 -3.99
N GLU A 180 -14.04 -15.59 -3.24
CA GLU A 180 -15.31 -16.23 -2.94
C GLU A 180 -16.23 -15.29 -2.16
N THR A 181 -15.69 -14.56 -1.16
CA THR A 181 -16.44 -13.56 -0.41
C THR A 181 -16.97 -12.45 -1.32
N VAL A 182 -16.13 -11.92 -2.23
CA VAL A 182 -16.53 -10.90 -3.20
C VAL A 182 -17.61 -11.42 -4.14
N SER A 183 -17.47 -12.66 -4.63
CA SER A 183 -18.46 -13.30 -5.49
C SER A 183 -19.80 -13.48 -4.79
N LEU A 184 -19.80 -13.94 -3.53
CA LEU A 184 -20.99 -14.10 -2.71
C LEU A 184 -21.73 -12.77 -2.49
N VAL A 185 -20.99 -11.72 -2.14
CA VAL A 185 -21.55 -10.37 -1.96
C VAL A 185 -22.17 -9.88 -3.28
N TYR A 186 -21.47 -10.05 -4.39
CA TYR A 186 -21.97 -9.68 -5.72
C TYR A 186 -23.29 -10.39 -6.05
N THR A 187 -23.35 -11.71 -5.90
CA THR A 187 -24.57 -12.50 -6.15
C THR A 187 -25.72 -12.06 -5.25
N ASN A 188 -25.46 -11.76 -3.98
CA ASN A 188 -26.50 -11.31 -3.05
C ASN A 188 -27.04 -9.93 -3.43
N VAL A 189 -26.16 -8.98 -3.79
CA VAL A 189 -26.56 -7.65 -4.26
C VAL A 189 -27.42 -7.77 -5.53
N GLN A 190 -27.03 -8.61 -6.49
CA GLN A 190 -27.83 -8.85 -7.70
C GLN A 190 -29.22 -9.39 -7.38
N LYS A 191 -29.33 -10.38 -6.48
CA LYS A 191 -30.62 -10.93 -6.05
C LYS A 191 -31.52 -9.85 -5.41
N THR A 192 -30.95 -9.02 -4.53
CA THR A 192 -31.70 -7.94 -3.88
C THR A 192 -32.18 -6.90 -4.90
N LEU A 193 -31.35 -6.53 -5.86
CA LEU A 193 -31.73 -5.57 -6.92
C LEU A 193 -32.84 -6.12 -7.81
N ILE A 194 -32.79 -7.41 -8.17
CA ILE A 194 -33.86 -8.06 -8.95
C ILE A 194 -35.18 -8.05 -8.17
N ASN A 195 -35.15 -8.27 -6.85
CA ASN A 195 -36.36 -8.27 -6.02
C ASN A 195 -36.95 -6.86 -5.78
N LEU A 196 -36.22 -5.79 -6.12
CA LEU A 196 -36.66 -4.40 -5.98
C LEU A 196 -37.22 -3.81 -7.29
N LEU A 197 -37.07 -4.51 -8.41
CA LEU A 197 -37.58 -4.15 -9.74
C LEU A 197 -38.84 -4.94 -10.08
#